data_AF-A0A0W8D167-F1
#
_entry.id   AF-A0A0W8D167-F1
#
_cell.length_a   1.000
_cell.length_b   1.000
_cell.length_c   1.000
_cell.angle_alpha   90.00
_cell.angle_beta   90.00
_cell.angle_gamma   90.00
#
_symmetry.space_group_name_H-M   'P 1'
#
loop_
_entity.id
_entity.type
_entity.pdbx_description
1 polymer ?
#
loop_
_entity_poly.entity_id
_entity_poly.type
_entity_poly.pdbx_seq_one_letter_code
_entity_poly.pdbx_strand_id
1 'polypeptide(L)'
;MEEEKEELGREYRETVAQVEADVDEEIEALKKKYEDKLQAEREATLRFKGENGIMKKKFSALQKDIEDQRDQIKLLLEKEKEVIEAIKQLEKEIQALKREIRARDETIGEKEKRIYDLKKKNQELEKFKFVLDYKIKELKRAIEPRENEIADMKTQIKEMDQELELFHKSNAQLDVLIGEQRQRINSLQKSIAGHRQILSDQQTSMRRFRCDLHECVRHLQSPKELALQVAQLYNKYVTTDDGPGGFGSASVGTEGEVEAEIQLEYARQKQYLEKSVHVLKRKYAADAQEHQRENLRATSDNMLLIREINDLRSALIAAKNNLQMERATLATTGMGAFAMNQDKFNGSKSLAAALEAADGDPDVLIAKQRTEIEELRRVVKALEDKLAGGGMAGNRSGDVFPPIGRAVDG
;
A
#
# COMPACT_ATOMS: atom_id res chain seq x y z
N MET A 1 27.27 -83.41 150.72
CA MET A 1 25.92 -83.99 150.53
C MET A 1 24.83 -82.95 150.34
N GLU A 2 24.65 -81.95 151.23
CA GLU A 2 23.69 -80.84 150.98
C GLU A 2 24.30 -79.71 150.13
N GLU A 3 25.55 -79.30 150.40
CA GLU A 3 26.27 -78.29 149.61
C GLU A 3 26.46 -78.72 148.13
N GLU A 4 26.85 -79.98 147.90
CA GLU A 4 26.99 -80.55 146.54
C GLU A 4 25.65 -80.60 145.77
N LYS A 5 24.50 -80.72 146.46
CA LYS A 5 23.18 -80.67 145.83
C LYS A 5 22.76 -79.23 145.49
N GLU A 6 23.17 -78.26 146.30
CA GLU A 6 22.92 -76.84 146.02
C GLU A 6 23.81 -76.30 144.90
N GLU A 7 25.08 -76.73 144.84
CA GLU A 7 26.00 -76.41 143.74
C GLU A 7 25.51 -77.02 142.42
N LEU A 8 25.16 -78.31 142.41
CA LEU A 8 24.58 -78.96 141.23
C LEU A 8 23.25 -78.30 140.79
N GLY A 9 22.46 -77.81 141.75
CA GLY A 9 21.24 -77.05 141.48
C GLY A 9 21.50 -75.64 140.91
N ARG A 10 22.62 -74.99 141.26
CA ARG A 10 23.05 -73.73 140.63
C ARG A 10 23.58 -73.97 139.23
N GLU A 11 24.43 -74.97 139.04
CA GLU A 11 24.96 -75.34 137.73
C GLU A 11 23.81 -75.73 136.77
N TYR A 12 22.82 -76.50 137.24
CA TYR A 12 21.64 -76.82 136.43
C TYR A 12 20.81 -75.59 136.06
N ARG A 13 20.62 -74.63 136.98
CA ARG A 13 19.91 -73.38 136.66
C ARG A 13 20.69 -72.48 135.70
N GLU A 14 22.02 -72.42 135.85
CA GLU A 14 22.88 -71.61 134.98
C GLU A 14 22.96 -72.21 133.56
N THR A 15 23.07 -73.53 133.45
CA THR A 15 23.00 -74.23 132.17
C THR A 15 21.63 -74.09 131.50
N VAL A 16 20.53 -74.18 132.24
CA VAL A 16 19.18 -73.90 131.70
C VAL A 16 19.08 -72.45 131.23
N ALA A 17 19.57 -71.48 132.02
CA ALA A 17 19.53 -70.07 131.65
C ALA A 17 20.40 -69.75 130.41
N GLN A 18 21.57 -70.38 130.28
CA GLN A 18 22.40 -70.26 129.08
C GLN A 18 21.71 -70.86 127.86
N VAL A 19 21.11 -72.05 127.98
CA VAL A 19 20.36 -72.67 126.88
C VAL A 19 19.13 -71.85 126.50
N GLU A 20 18.40 -71.28 127.47
CA GLU A 20 17.27 -70.38 127.20
C GLU A 20 17.71 -69.11 126.49
N ALA A 21 18.82 -68.49 126.93
CA ALA A 21 19.38 -67.30 126.28
C ALA A 21 19.90 -67.59 124.86
N ASP A 22 20.58 -68.73 124.65
CA ASP A 22 21.04 -69.18 123.33
C ASP A 22 19.85 -69.44 122.40
N VAL A 23 18.80 -70.09 122.91
CA VAL A 23 17.56 -70.33 122.15
C VAL A 23 16.86 -69.01 121.82
N ASP A 24 16.81 -68.06 122.74
CA ASP A 24 16.23 -66.74 122.49
C ASP A 24 17.05 -65.95 121.45
N GLU A 25 18.38 -65.98 121.53
CA GLU A 25 19.26 -65.36 120.54
C GLU A 25 19.11 -66.03 119.16
N GLU A 26 19.01 -67.37 119.11
CA GLU A 26 18.72 -68.10 117.88
C GLU A 26 17.35 -67.74 117.30
N ILE A 27 16.32 -67.61 118.15
CA ILE A 27 14.97 -67.19 117.75
C ILE A 27 15.00 -65.76 117.21
N GLU A 28 15.70 -64.83 117.86
CA GLU A 28 15.85 -63.45 117.40
C GLU A 28 16.63 -63.36 116.10
N ALA A 29 17.73 -64.11 115.97
CA ALA A 29 18.52 -64.19 114.74
C ALA A 29 17.70 -64.79 113.59
N LEU A 30 16.85 -65.79 113.86
CA LEU A 30 15.93 -66.36 112.88
C LEU A 30 14.84 -65.37 112.50
N LYS A 31 14.19 -64.70 113.47
CA LYS A 31 13.20 -63.65 113.22
C LYS A 31 13.79 -62.56 112.33
N LYS A 32 14.96 -62.04 112.67
CA LYS A 32 15.65 -61.02 111.88
C LYS A 32 15.96 -61.51 110.46
N LYS A 33 16.49 -62.72 110.29
CA LYS A 33 16.74 -63.32 108.96
C LYS A 33 15.45 -63.44 108.14
N TYR A 34 14.33 -63.81 108.76
CA TYR A 34 13.05 -63.92 108.06
C TYR A 34 12.40 -62.56 107.78
N GLU A 35 12.56 -61.58 108.66
CA GLU A 35 12.14 -60.19 108.44
C GLU A 35 12.93 -59.55 107.29
N ASP A 36 14.25 -59.72 107.26
CA ASP A 36 15.11 -59.25 106.17
C ASP A 36 14.72 -59.89 104.83
N LYS A 37 14.45 -61.21 104.83
CA LYS A 37 13.92 -61.91 103.64
C LYS A 37 12.56 -61.38 103.23
N LEU A 38 11.65 -61.19 104.18
CA LEU A 38 10.30 -60.66 103.90
C LEU A 38 10.36 -59.23 103.36
N GLN A 39 11.28 -58.41 103.87
CA GLN A 39 11.50 -57.05 103.38
C GLN A 39 12.10 -57.05 101.98
N ALA A 40 13.12 -57.87 101.72
CA ALA A 40 13.70 -58.02 100.38
C ALA A 40 12.65 -58.50 99.34
N GLU A 41 11.80 -59.46 99.71
CA GLU A 41 10.69 -59.92 98.86
C GLU A 41 9.65 -58.82 98.60
N ARG A 42 9.33 -58.00 99.62
CA ARG A 42 8.42 -56.85 99.47
C ARG A 42 9.00 -55.77 98.56
N GLU A 43 10.27 -55.44 98.72
CA GLU A 43 10.98 -54.47 97.88
C GLU A 43 11.08 -54.95 96.42
N ALA A 44 11.40 -56.23 96.21
CA ALA A 44 11.40 -56.85 94.88
C ALA A 44 10.00 -56.82 94.24
N THR A 45 8.95 -57.14 95.01
CA THR A 45 7.56 -57.08 94.54
C THR A 45 7.15 -55.65 94.13
N LEU A 46 7.53 -54.65 94.93
CA LEU A 46 7.24 -53.24 94.62
C LEU A 46 7.97 -52.80 93.35
N ARG A 47 9.24 -53.18 93.19
CA ARG A 47 10.03 -52.91 91.99
C ARG A 47 9.40 -53.54 90.75
N PHE A 48 9.06 -54.83 90.80
CA PHE A 48 8.39 -55.52 89.69
C PHE A 48 7.03 -54.89 89.36
N LYS A 49 6.27 -54.43 90.36
CA LYS A 49 5.02 -53.70 90.13
C LYS A 49 5.26 -52.36 89.41
N GLY A 50 6.31 -51.63 89.77
CA GLY A 50 6.74 -50.41 89.09
C GLY A 50 7.17 -50.66 87.64
N GLU A 51 8.04 -51.65 87.43
CA GLU A 51 8.50 -52.08 86.10
C GLU A 51 7.34 -52.55 85.21
N ASN A 52 6.39 -53.31 85.77
CA ASN A 52 5.19 -53.74 85.07
C ASN A 52 4.27 -52.55 84.72
N GLY A 53 4.17 -51.55 85.60
CA GLY A 53 3.46 -50.30 85.30
C GLY A 53 4.10 -49.51 84.15
N ILE A 54 5.44 -49.42 84.12
CA ILE A 54 6.19 -48.77 83.04
C ILE A 54 6.03 -49.56 81.73
N MET A 55 6.12 -50.89 81.78
CA MET A 55 5.93 -51.75 80.60
C MET A 55 4.53 -51.61 80.01
N LYS A 56 3.49 -51.54 80.84
CA LYS A 56 2.12 -51.27 80.36
C LYS A 56 2.02 -49.92 79.65
N LYS A 57 2.61 -48.85 80.20
CA LYS A 57 2.64 -47.53 79.53
C LYS A 57 3.40 -47.57 78.20
N LYS A 58 4.56 -48.23 78.17
CA LYS A 58 5.34 -48.42 76.93
C LYS A 58 4.55 -49.21 75.89
N PHE A 59 3.88 -50.27 76.30
CA PHE A 59 3.03 -51.08 75.42
C PHE A 59 1.87 -50.25 74.84
N SER A 60 1.16 -49.49 75.67
CA SER A 60 0.10 -48.60 75.20
C SER A 60 0.62 -47.49 74.27
N ALA A 61 1.79 -46.93 74.54
CA ALA A 61 2.42 -45.94 73.66
C ALA A 61 2.80 -46.54 72.30
N LEU A 62 3.46 -47.70 72.30
CA LEU A 62 3.79 -48.42 71.06
C LEU A 62 2.55 -48.84 70.28
N GLN A 63 1.47 -49.24 70.97
CA GLN A 63 0.22 -49.59 70.32
C GLN A 63 -0.42 -48.39 69.62
N LYS A 64 -0.41 -47.22 70.27
CA LYS A 64 -0.85 -45.96 69.66
C LYS A 64 0.04 -45.58 68.47
N ASP A 65 1.36 -45.68 68.60
CA ASP A 65 2.28 -45.38 67.50
C ASP A 65 2.04 -46.30 66.29
N ILE A 66 1.73 -47.58 66.53
CA ILE A 66 1.35 -48.53 65.47
C ILE A 66 0.05 -48.11 64.78
N GLU A 67 -0.95 -47.64 65.53
CA GLU A 67 -2.21 -47.14 64.97
C GLU A 67 -1.98 -45.86 64.14
N ASP A 68 -1.23 -44.89 64.66
CA ASP A 68 -0.88 -43.66 63.96
C ASP A 68 -0.08 -43.95 62.67
N GLN A 69 0.88 -44.88 62.71
CA GLN A 69 1.60 -45.32 61.52
C GLN A 69 0.70 -46.03 60.50
N ARG A 70 -0.26 -46.85 60.94
CA ARG A 70 -1.22 -47.50 60.05
C ARG A 70 -2.09 -46.48 59.31
N ASP A 71 -2.52 -45.43 59.99
CA ASP A 71 -3.33 -44.38 59.37
C ASP A 71 -2.50 -43.51 58.42
N GLN A 72 -1.23 -43.22 58.74
CA GLN A 72 -0.30 -42.59 57.80
C GLN A 72 -0.09 -43.43 56.54
N ILE A 73 0.05 -44.76 56.67
CA ILE A 73 0.19 -45.66 55.52
C ILE A 73 -1.06 -45.59 54.63
N LYS A 74 -2.28 -45.60 55.21
CA LYS A 74 -3.51 -45.47 54.43
C LYS A 74 -3.56 -44.15 53.65
N LEU A 75 -3.23 -43.04 54.29
CA LEU A 75 -3.24 -41.72 53.67
C LEU A 75 -2.19 -41.61 52.55
N LEU A 76 -1.02 -42.22 52.72
CA LEU A 76 -0.02 -42.30 51.66
C LEU A 76 -0.49 -43.16 50.47
N LEU A 77 -1.16 -44.28 50.73
CA LEU A 77 -1.73 -45.13 49.66
C LEU A 77 -2.84 -44.42 48.88
N GLU A 78 -3.66 -43.59 49.54
CA GLU A 78 -4.67 -42.77 48.85
C GLU A 78 -4.01 -41.72 47.95
N LYS A 79 -3.01 -41.00 48.47
CA LYS A 79 -2.22 -40.04 47.65
C LYS A 79 -1.51 -40.71 46.49
N GLU A 80 -0.96 -41.90 46.69
CA GLU A 80 -0.32 -42.68 45.62
C GLU A 80 -1.33 -42.98 44.51
N LYS A 81 -2.56 -43.38 44.85
CA LYS A 81 -3.63 -43.61 43.87
C LYS A 81 -3.98 -42.34 43.10
N GLU A 82 -4.16 -41.21 43.78
CA GLU A 82 -4.44 -39.91 43.13
C GLU A 82 -3.34 -39.51 42.15
N VAL A 83 -2.07 -39.67 42.53
CA VAL A 83 -0.93 -39.38 41.66
C VAL A 83 -0.89 -40.33 40.46
N ILE A 84 -1.16 -41.62 40.64
CA ILE A 84 -1.22 -42.60 39.54
C ILE A 84 -2.34 -42.23 38.55
N GLU A 85 -3.50 -41.79 39.04
CA GLU A 85 -4.59 -41.34 38.19
C GLU A 85 -4.24 -40.07 37.41
N ALA A 86 -3.59 -39.10 38.06
CA ALA A 86 -3.09 -37.90 37.42
C ALA A 86 -2.06 -38.20 36.33
N ILE A 87 -1.11 -39.12 36.59
CA ILE A 87 -0.13 -39.58 35.60
C ILE A 87 -0.85 -40.18 34.38
N LYS A 88 -1.82 -41.08 34.59
CA LYS A 88 -2.58 -41.69 33.49
C LYS A 88 -3.34 -40.66 32.65
N GLN A 89 -3.87 -39.60 33.29
CA GLN A 89 -4.56 -38.54 32.58
C GLN A 89 -3.60 -37.70 31.75
N LEU A 90 -2.46 -37.30 32.32
CA LEU A 90 -1.41 -36.57 31.59
C LEU A 90 -0.83 -37.39 30.44
N GLU A 91 -0.66 -38.70 30.61
CA GLU A 91 -0.21 -39.59 29.52
C GLU A 91 -1.20 -39.61 28.35
N LYS A 92 -2.51 -39.63 28.63
CA LYS A 92 -3.55 -39.55 27.59
C LYS A 92 -3.52 -38.20 26.87
N GLU A 93 -3.33 -37.10 27.60
CA GLU A 93 -3.21 -35.76 27.02
C GLU A 93 -1.98 -35.63 26.14
N ILE A 94 -0.83 -36.15 26.58
CA ILE A 94 0.39 -36.21 25.75
C ILE A 94 0.14 -37.00 24.47
N GLN A 95 -0.57 -38.14 24.54
CA GLN A 95 -0.91 -38.92 23.34
C GLN A 95 -1.84 -38.16 22.40
N ALA A 96 -2.83 -37.44 22.93
CA ALA A 96 -3.74 -36.62 22.13
C ALA A 96 -2.98 -35.48 21.42
N LEU A 97 -2.15 -34.74 22.15
CA LEU A 97 -1.31 -33.68 21.58
C LEU A 97 -0.34 -34.22 20.52
N LYS A 98 0.26 -35.40 20.73
CA LYS A 98 1.11 -36.04 19.71
C LYS A 98 0.35 -36.37 18.42
N ARG A 99 -0.93 -36.78 18.51
CA ARG A 99 -1.76 -37.02 17.31
C ARG A 99 -2.09 -35.70 16.61
N GLU A 100 -2.38 -34.65 17.37
CA GLU A 100 -2.65 -33.32 16.80
C GLU A 100 -1.43 -32.75 16.08
N ILE A 101 -0.23 -32.87 16.66
CA ILE A 101 1.01 -32.44 16.01
C ILE A 101 1.20 -33.17 14.67
N ARG A 102 1.01 -34.50 14.63
CA ARG A 102 1.12 -35.27 13.39
C ARG A 102 0.12 -34.82 12.32
N ALA A 103 -1.13 -34.57 12.69
CA ALA A 103 -2.15 -34.07 11.76
C ALA A 103 -1.81 -32.67 11.23
N ARG A 104 -1.24 -31.81 12.09
CA ARG A 104 -0.73 -30.49 11.67
C ARG A 104 0.47 -30.63 10.73
N ASP A 105 1.41 -31.53 10.99
CA ASP A 105 2.56 -31.79 10.12
C ASP A 105 2.12 -32.29 8.74
N GLU A 106 1.14 -33.19 8.67
CA GLU A 106 0.53 -33.63 7.40
C GLU A 106 -0.08 -32.45 6.63
N THR A 107 -0.84 -31.60 7.33
CA THR A 107 -1.44 -30.39 6.74
C THR A 107 -0.37 -29.40 6.24
N ILE A 108 0.73 -29.25 7.00
CA ILE A 108 1.86 -28.41 6.59
C ILE A 108 2.51 -28.97 5.32
N GLY A 109 2.75 -30.29 5.26
CA GLY A 109 3.31 -30.94 4.08
C GLY A 109 2.44 -30.76 2.82
N GLU A 110 1.12 -30.86 2.94
CA GLU A 110 0.20 -30.59 1.84
C GLU A 110 0.28 -29.13 1.35
N LYS A 111 0.33 -28.18 2.30
CA LYS A 111 0.48 -26.75 1.99
C LYS A 111 1.83 -26.46 1.33
N GLU A 112 2.92 -27.06 1.80
CA GLU A 112 4.25 -26.93 1.20
C GLU A 112 4.27 -27.45 -0.24
N LYS A 113 3.68 -28.62 -0.49
CA LYS A 113 3.52 -29.15 -1.85
C LYS A 113 2.73 -28.20 -2.73
N ARG A 114 1.63 -27.63 -2.22
CA ARG A 114 0.84 -26.65 -2.95
C ARG A 114 1.64 -25.38 -3.27
N ILE A 115 2.44 -24.90 -2.31
CA ILE A 115 3.34 -23.75 -2.51
C ILE A 115 4.36 -24.06 -3.61
N TYR A 116 4.93 -25.27 -3.61
CA TYR A 116 5.87 -25.69 -4.64
C TYR A 116 5.24 -25.68 -6.04
N ASP A 117 4.04 -26.26 -6.20
CA ASP A 117 3.32 -26.27 -7.47
C ASP A 117 2.99 -24.85 -7.95
N LEU A 118 2.55 -23.97 -7.04
CA LEU A 118 2.27 -22.57 -7.34
C LEU A 118 3.55 -21.81 -7.73
N LYS A 119 4.67 -22.07 -7.05
CA LYS A 119 5.97 -21.47 -7.38
C LYS A 119 6.43 -21.88 -8.78
N LYS A 120 6.24 -23.15 -9.17
CA LYS A 120 6.52 -23.63 -10.52
C LYS A 120 5.63 -22.95 -11.57
N LYS A 121 4.32 -22.87 -11.33
CA LYS A 121 3.39 -22.13 -12.21
C LYS A 121 3.76 -20.64 -12.32
N ASN A 122 4.20 -20.03 -11.22
CA ASN A 122 4.63 -18.63 -11.23
C ASN A 122 5.88 -18.44 -12.09
N GLN A 123 6.86 -19.34 -12.01
CA GLN A 123 8.02 -19.32 -12.92
C GLN A 123 7.62 -19.50 -14.39
N GLU A 124 6.63 -20.33 -14.69
CA GLU A 124 6.09 -20.46 -16.05
C GLU A 124 5.42 -19.16 -16.51
N LEU A 125 4.62 -18.51 -15.64
CA LEU A 125 4.03 -17.20 -15.91
C LEU A 125 5.08 -16.11 -16.13
N GLU A 126 6.19 -16.11 -15.39
CA GLU A 126 7.31 -15.21 -15.63
C GLU A 126 7.90 -15.42 -17.02
N LYS A 127 8.09 -16.68 -17.46
CA LYS A 127 8.55 -16.97 -18.83
C LYS A 127 7.56 -16.47 -19.88
N PHE A 128 6.25 -16.68 -19.68
CA PHE A 128 5.23 -16.14 -20.57
C PHE A 128 5.27 -14.61 -20.61
N LYS A 129 5.44 -13.96 -19.46
CA LYS A 129 5.61 -12.51 -19.39
C LYS A 129 6.81 -12.06 -20.22
N PHE A 130 7.97 -12.71 -20.11
CA PHE A 130 9.14 -12.38 -20.92
C PHE A 130 8.88 -12.52 -22.43
N VAL A 131 8.21 -13.60 -22.85
CA VAL A 131 7.86 -13.81 -24.27
C VAL A 131 6.87 -12.75 -24.75
N LEU A 132 5.85 -12.42 -23.96
CA LEU A 132 4.87 -11.39 -24.29
C LEU A 132 5.49 -10.00 -24.33
N ASP A 133 6.36 -9.65 -23.38
CA ASP A 133 7.09 -8.39 -23.37
C ASP A 133 7.98 -8.25 -24.61
N TYR A 134 8.65 -9.34 -25.01
CA TYR A 134 9.40 -9.38 -26.27
C TYR A 134 8.47 -9.16 -27.47
N LYS A 135 7.32 -9.83 -27.51
CA LYS A 135 6.37 -9.69 -28.61
C LYS A 135 5.78 -8.29 -28.70
N ILE A 136 5.47 -7.66 -27.57
CA ILE A 136 5.02 -6.27 -27.49
C ILE A 136 6.12 -5.34 -28.02
N LYS A 137 7.39 -5.53 -27.62
CA LYS A 137 8.51 -4.71 -28.13
C LYS A 137 8.68 -4.86 -29.64
N GLU A 138 8.59 -6.08 -30.16
CA GLU A 138 8.68 -6.36 -31.59
C GLU A 138 7.54 -5.67 -32.36
N LEU A 139 6.30 -5.81 -31.90
CA LEU A 139 5.13 -5.16 -32.52
C LEU A 139 5.22 -3.63 -32.45
N LYS A 140 5.65 -3.07 -31.31
CA LYS A 140 5.87 -1.62 -31.18
C LYS A 140 6.89 -1.12 -32.18
N ARG A 141 8.03 -1.81 -32.33
CA ARG A 141 9.06 -1.47 -33.32
C ARG A 141 8.55 -1.53 -34.76
N ALA A 142 7.60 -2.41 -35.06
CA ALA A 142 6.97 -2.48 -36.39
C ALA A 142 5.92 -1.38 -36.63
N ILE A 143 5.24 -0.92 -35.57
CA ILE A 143 4.20 0.13 -35.64
C ILE A 143 4.83 1.54 -35.68
N GLU A 144 5.91 1.76 -34.93
CA GLU A 144 6.60 3.06 -34.82
C GLU A 144 6.92 3.75 -36.17
N PRO A 145 7.50 3.08 -37.19
CA PRO A 145 7.74 3.74 -38.49
C PRO A 145 6.43 4.11 -39.19
N ARG A 146 5.38 3.28 -39.09
CA ARG A 146 4.08 3.58 -39.68
C ARG A 146 3.40 4.77 -38.99
N GLU A 147 3.53 4.89 -37.67
CA GLU A 147 3.01 6.04 -36.92
C GLU A 147 3.74 7.33 -37.31
N ASN A 148 5.07 7.28 -37.46
CA ASN A 148 5.86 8.42 -37.92
C ASN A 148 5.48 8.83 -39.35
N GLU A 149 5.37 7.89 -40.29
CA GLU A 149 4.91 8.18 -41.66
C GLU A 149 3.51 8.82 -41.67
N ILE A 150 2.59 8.34 -40.84
CA ILE A 150 1.25 8.93 -40.70
C ILE A 150 1.32 10.36 -40.12
N ALA A 151 2.22 10.61 -39.16
CA ALA A 151 2.43 11.93 -38.59
C ALA A 151 3.01 12.91 -39.61
N ASP A 152 3.99 12.48 -40.40
CA ASP A 152 4.60 13.27 -41.48
C ASP A 152 3.57 13.61 -42.56
N MET A 153 2.81 12.61 -43.04
CA MET A 153 1.72 12.83 -44.00
C MET A 153 0.66 13.79 -43.45
N LYS A 154 0.30 13.68 -42.17
CA LYS A 154 -0.63 14.63 -41.51
C LYS A 154 -0.08 16.06 -41.52
N THR A 155 1.22 16.22 -41.35
CA THR A 155 1.86 17.53 -41.34
C THR A 155 1.88 18.12 -42.75
N GLN A 156 2.22 17.31 -43.75
CA GLN A 156 2.18 17.71 -45.16
C GLN A 156 0.76 18.10 -45.61
N ILE A 157 -0.27 17.36 -45.19
CA ILE A 157 -1.67 17.72 -45.48
C ILE A 157 -2.01 19.09 -44.88
N LYS A 158 -1.60 19.36 -43.63
CA LYS A 158 -1.84 20.65 -42.99
C LYS A 158 -1.14 21.81 -43.70
N GLU A 159 0.09 21.61 -44.17
CA GLU A 159 0.82 22.62 -44.93
C GLU A 159 0.14 22.90 -46.28
N MET A 160 -0.26 21.84 -46.99
CA MET A 160 -1.01 21.97 -48.24
C MET A 160 -2.37 22.65 -48.05
N ASP A 161 -3.09 22.36 -46.96
CA ASP A 161 -4.34 23.04 -46.63
C ASP A 161 -4.12 24.54 -46.38
N GLN A 162 -3.01 24.91 -45.71
CA GLN A 162 -2.64 26.33 -45.53
C GLN A 162 -2.32 27.01 -46.86
N GLU A 163 -1.59 26.34 -47.76
CA GLU A 163 -1.31 26.85 -49.10
C GLU A 163 -2.60 27.04 -49.91
N LEU A 164 -3.52 26.07 -49.85
CA LEU A 164 -4.83 26.17 -50.49
C LEU A 164 -5.64 27.36 -49.95
N GLU A 165 -5.63 27.61 -48.65
CA GLU A 165 -6.27 28.80 -48.06
C GLU A 165 -5.65 30.10 -48.59
N LEU A 166 -4.33 30.16 -48.76
CA LEU A 166 -3.65 31.32 -49.35
C LEU A 166 -4.05 31.52 -50.80
N PHE A 167 -4.13 30.45 -51.59
CA PHE A 167 -4.60 30.51 -52.97
C PHE A 167 -6.06 30.97 -53.05
N HIS A 168 -6.94 30.50 -52.16
CA HIS A 168 -8.32 30.98 -52.11
C HIS A 168 -8.43 32.46 -51.77
N LYS A 169 -7.62 32.96 -50.82
CA LYS A 169 -7.55 34.40 -50.50
C LYS A 169 -7.04 35.22 -51.69
N SER A 170 -5.98 34.75 -52.35
CA SER A 170 -5.41 35.39 -53.54
C SER A 170 -6.40 35.43 -54.70
N ASN A 171 -7.07 34.30 -54.99
CA ASN A 171 -8.09 34.23 -56.04
C ASN A 171 -9.26 35.16 -55.75
N ALA A 172 -9.74 35.22 -54.50
CA ALA A 172 -10.79 36.15 -54.11
C ALA A 172 -10.36 37.62 -54.31
N GLN A 173 -9.10 37.97 -54.03
CA GLN A 173 -8.56 39.30 -54.29
C GLN A 173 -8.46 39.60 -55.80
N LEU A 174 -8.02 38.63 -56.60
CA LEU A 174 -7.96 38.78 -58.06
C LEU A 174 -9.36 38.94 -58.67
N ASP A 175 -10.36 38.23 -58.18
CA ASP A 175 -11.76 38.39 -58.62
C ASP A 175 -12.30 39.78 -58.32
N VAL A 176 -12.00 40.33 -57.13
CA VAL A 176 -12.33 41.73 -56.79
C VAL A 176 -11.65 42.70 -57.75
N LEU A 177 -10.35 42.52 -58.00
CA LEU A 177 -9.59 43.37 -58.93
C LEU A 177 -10.14 43.29 -60.36
N ILE A 178 -10.52 42.10 -60.83
CA ILE A 178 -11.18 41.91 -62.13
C ILE A 178 -12.52 42.66 -62.15
N GLY A 179 -13.30 42.58 -61.06
CA GLY A 179 -14.55 43.33 -60.90
C GLY A 179 -14.34 44.84 -61.01
N GLU A 180 -13.37 45.39 -60.28
CA GLU A 180 -13.01 46.81 -60.32
C GLU A 180 -12.56 47.26 -61.71
N GLN A 181 -11.71 46.48 -62.39
CA GLN A 181 -11.27 46.80 -63.75
C GLN A 181 -12.44 46.77 -64.75
N ARG A 182 -13.36 45.80 -64.64
CA ARG A 182 -14.57 45.75 -65.45
C ARG A 182 -15.47 46.97 -65.22
N GLN A 183 -15.66 47.39 -63.96
CA GLN A 183 -16.39 48.62 -63.65
C GLN A 183 -15.71 49.86 -64.25
N ARG A 184 -14.38 49.94 -64.18
CA ARG A 184 -13.60 51.03 -64.78
C ARG A 184 -13.79 51.07 -66.30
N ILE A 185 -13.73 49.92 -66.97
CA ILE A 185 -14.01 49.82 -68.42
C ILE A 185 -15.42 50.33 -68.72
N ASN A 186 -16.44 49.89 -67.98
CA ASN A 186 -17.82 50.33 -68.17
C ASN A 186 -17.98 51.85 -67.96
N SER A 187 -17.31 52.43 -66.95
CA SER A 187 -17.34 53.88 -66.72
C SER A 187 -16.70 54.67 -67.86
N LEU A 188 -15.57 54.20 -68.38
CA LEU A 188 -14.88 54.80 -69.53
C LEU A 188 -15.71 54.67 -70.80
N GLN A 189 -16.34 53.50 -71.03
CA GLN A 189 -17.25 53.30 -72.16
C GLN A 189 -18.46 54.23 -72.10
N LYS A 190 -19.06 54.43 -70.91
CA LYS A 190 -20.14 55.42 -70.70
C LYS A 190 -19.67 56.84 -71.00
N SER A 191 -18.48 57.22 -70.53
CA SER A 191 -17.89 58.53 -70.83
C SER A 191 -17.65 58.72 -72.34
N ILE A 192 -17.10 57.72 -73.03
CA ILE A 192 -16.91 57.74 -74.49
C ILE A 192 -18.26 57.87 -75.22
N ALA A 193 -19.29 57.12 -74.79
CA ALA A 193 -20.63 57.23 -75.36
C ALA A 193 -21.21 58.64 -75.15
N GLY A 194 -21.03 59.23 -73.96
CA GLY A 194 -21.40 60.61 -73.66
C GLY A 194 -20.68 61.62 -74.56
N HIS A 195 -19.36 61.50 -74.72
CA HIS A 195 -18.60 62.35 -75.63
C HIS A 195 -19.03 62.20 -77.09
N ARG A 196 -19.36 60.99 -77.55
CA ARG A 196 -19.91 60.76 -78.88
C ARG A 196 -21.28 61.42 -79.08
N GLN A 197 -22.14 61.37 -78.06
CA GLN A 197 -23.44 62.03 -78.09
C GLN A 197 -23.27 63.54 -78.19
N ILE A 198 -22.41 64.14 -77.35
CA ILE A 198 -22.10 65.58 -77.40
C ILE A 198 -21.57 65.98 -78.79
N LEU A 199 -20.65 65.19 -79.37
CA LEU A 199 -20.17 65.44 -80.73
C LEU A 199 -21.28 65.37 -81.78
N SER A 200 -22.20 64.41 -81.66
CA SER A 200 -23.36 64.28 -82.56
C SER A 200 -24.31 65.48 -82.44
N ASP A 201 -24.58 65.92 -81.21
CA ASP A 201 -25.44 67.08 -80.92
C ASP A 201 -24.80 68.38 -81.43
N GLN A 202 -23.49 68.56 -81.21
CA GLN A 202 -22.70 69.66 -81.77
C GLN A 202 -22.72 69.66 -83.29
N GLN A 203 -22.47 68.52 -83.95
CA GLN A 203 -22.55 68.40 -85.41
C GLN A 203 -23.95 68.72 -85.95
N THR A 204 -24.99 68.31 -85.22
CA THR A 204 -26.39 68.59 -85.60
C THR A 204 -26.71 70.07 -85.41
N SER A 205 -26.23 70.70 -84.33
CA SER A 205 -26.31 72.14 -84.11
C SER A 205 -25.61 72.92 -85.22
N MET A 206 -24.37 72.53 -85.57
CA MET A 206 -23.62 73.12 -86.69
C MET A 206 -24.36 72.96 -88.03
N ARG A 207 -24.97 71.80 -88.29
CA ARG A 207 -25.78 71.57 -89.50
C ARG A 207 -27.01 72.48 -89.53
N ARG A 208 -27.74 72.61 -88.42
CA ARG A 208 -28.90 73.52 -88.31
C ARG A 208 -28.51 74.97 -88.56
N PHE A 209 -27.44 75.43 -87.92
CA PHE A 209 -26.90 76.78 -88.16
C PHE A 209 -26.52 76.99 -89.63
N ARG A 210 -25.86 76.01 -90.26
CA ARG A 210 -25.51 76.08 -91.69
C ARG A 210 -26.74 76.20 -92.59
N CYS A 211 -27.82 75.46 -92.30
CA CYS A 211 -29.07 75.55 -93.05
C CYS A 211 -29.74 76.92 -92.88
N ASP A 212 -29.83 77.42 -91.64
CA ASP A 212 -30.44 78.71 -91.33
C ASP A 212 -29.63 79.87 -91.95
N LEU A 213 -28.30 79.76 -91.98
CA LEU A 213 -27.42 80.71 -92.65
C LEU A 213 -27.62 80.68 -94.17
N HIS A 214 -27.77 79.50 -94.77
CA HIS A 214 -28.08 79.37 -96.20
C HIS A 214 -29.45 79.98 -96.54
N GLU A 215 -30.44 79.82 -95.67
CA GLU A 215 -31.75 80.46 -95.83
C GLU A 215 -31.64 81.99 -95.76
N CYS A 216 -30.84 82.53 -94.83
CA CYS A 216 -30.55 83.98 -94.78
C CYS A 216 -29.90 84.51 -96.05
N VAL A 217 -28.91 83.79 -96.60
CA VAL A 217 -28.21 84.19 -97.84
C VAL A 217 -29.16 84.23 -99.04
N ARG A 218 -30.25 83.45 -99.04
CA ARG A 218 -31.22 83.44 -100.13
C ARG A 218 -32.00 84.75 -100.27
N HIS A 219 -32.12 85.54 -99.20
CA HIS A 219 -32.78 86.85 -99.18
C HIS A 219 -31.82 88.03 -99.51
N LEU A 220 -30.64 87.77 -100.06
CA LEU A 220 -29.62 88.80 -100.35
C LEU A 220 -30.11 89.92 -101.28
N GLN A 221 -31.06 89.62 -102.18
CA GLN A 221 -31.61 90.57 -103.13
C GLN A 221 -32.76 91.44 -102.57
N SER A 222 -33.25 91.13 -101.36
CA SER A 222 -34.35 91.85 -100.68
C SER A 222 -33.88 92.45 -99.34
N PRO A 223 -33.41 93.72 -99.31
CA PRO A 223 -32.76 94.32 -98.13
C PRO A 223 -33.60 94.32 -96.84
N LYS A 224 -34.92 94.43 -96.96
CA LYS A 224 -35.85 94.44 -95.80
C LYS A 224 -36.05 93.05 -95.21
N GLU A 225 -36.08 92.00 -96.04
CA GLU A 225 -36.25 90.61 -95.60
C GLU A 225 -34.94 90.05 -95.04
N LEU A 226 -33.80 90.41 -95.63
CA LEU A 226 -32.48 90.04 -95.14
C LEU A 226 -32.24 90.56 -93.71
N ALA A 227 -32.58 91.82 -93.43
CA ALA A 227 -32.43 92.40 -92.09
C ALA A 227 -33.28 91.66 -91.05
N LEU A 228 -34.47 91.20 -91.43
CA LEU A 228 -35.38 90.45 -90.56
C LEU A 228 -34.88 89.02 -90.32
N GLN A 229 -34.39 88.34 -91.36
CA GLN A 229 -33.80 87.00 -91.26
C GLN A 229 -32.49 86.99 -90.46
N VAL A 230 -31.62 88.00 -90.64
CA VAL A 230 -30.40 88.17 -89.85
C VAL A 230 -30.72 88.48 -88.38
N ALA A 231 -31.75 89.29 -88.09
CA ALA A 231 -32.20 89.53 -86.73
C ALA A 231 -32.78 88.26 -86.07
N GLN A 232 -33.51 87.43 -86.83
CA GLN A 232 -33.98 86.13 -86.35
C GLN A 232 -32.81 85.17 -86.07
N LEU A 233 -31.79 85.15 -86.92
CA LEU A 233 -30.61 84.30 -86.75
C LEU A 233 -29.75 84.75 -85.55
N TYR A 234 -29.58 86.06 -85.36
CA TYR A 234 -28.96 86.64 -84.16
C TYR A 234 -29.75 86.29 -82.89
N ASN A 235 -31.08 86.42 -82.90
CA ASN A 235 -31.88 86.08 -81.72
C ASN A 235 -31.90 84.57 -81.40
N LYS A 236 -31.77 83.71 -82.42
CA LYS A 236 -31.83 82.25 -82.27
C LYS A 236 -30.50 81.59 -81.87
N TYR A 237 -29.37 82.19 -82.23
CA TYR A 237 -28.05 81.60 -82.01
C TYR A 237 -27.10 82.48 -81.20
N VAL A 238 -27.40 83.78 -81.04
CA VAL A 238 -26.53 84.73 -80.32
C VAL A 238 -27.18 85.25 -79.03
N THR A 239 -28.49 85.59 -79.03
CA THR A 239 -29.13 86.08 -77.78
C THR A 239 -29.60 84.99 -76.84
N THR A 240 -29.68 83.73 -77.30
CA THR A 240 -29.91 82.58 -76.42
C THR A 240 -28.66 82.15 -75.66
N ASP A 241 -27.52 82.84 -75.86
CA ASP A 241 -26.22 82.45 -75.29
C ASP A 241 -25.79 83.25 -74.04
N ASP A 242 -26.64 84.14 -73.51
CA ASP A 242 -26.37 84.85 -72.24
C ASP A 242 -27.34 84.42 -71.14
N GLY A 243 -27.13 83.20 -70.61
CA GLY A 243 -27.82 82.70 -69.42
C GLY A 243 -27.25 81.37 -68.93
N PRO A 244 -26.61 81.31 -67.74
CA PRO A 244 -26.04 80.07 -67.23
C PRO A 244 -27.14 79.12 -66.76
N GLY A 245 -27.36 78.04 -67.52
CA GLY A 245 -28.15 76.88 -67.12
C GLY A 245 -29.53 76.80 -67.78
N GLY A 246 -29.76 75.72 -68.53
CA GLY A 246 -31.12 75.47 -69.03
C GLY A 246 -31.31 74.46 -70.17
N PHE A 247 -30.49 73.42 -70.32
CA PHE A 247 -30.90 72.22 -71.06
C PHE A 247 -31.04 71.06 -70.07
N GLY A 248 -32.22 71.01 -69.46
CA GLY A 248 -32.57 70.03 -68.43
C GLY A 248 -34.07 70.04 -68.19
N SER A 249 -34.86 69.80 -69.23
CA SER A 249 -36.30 69.53 -69.08
C SER A 249 -36.72 68.41 -70.03
N ALA A 250 -36.23 67.21 -69.73
CA ALA A 250 -36.90 65.96 -70.05
C ALA A 250 -36.42 64.91 -69.05
N SER A 251 -37.37 64.26 -68.37
CA SER A 251 -37.19 63.09 -67.48
C SER A 251 -37.03 63.35 -65.96
N VAL A 252 -37.94 64.13 -65.37
CA VAL A 252 -38.26 64.05 -63.92
C VAL A 252 -39.28 62.93 -63.69
N GLY A 253 -38.91 61.67 -63.89
CA GLY A 253 -39.88 60.56 -63.80
C GLY A 253 -39.36 59.18 -63.37
N THR A 254 -38.06 58.96 -63.27
CA THR A 254 -37.51 57.59 -63.11
C THR A 254 -36.39 57.47 -62.07
N GLU A 255 -36.07 58.56 -61.35
CA GLU A 255 -35.12 58.47 -60.22
C GLU A 255 -35.83 57.97 -58.96
N GLY A 256 -37.06 58.40 -58.69
CA GLY A 256 -37.80 58.02 -57.46
C GLY A 256 -38.19 56.54 -57.37
N GLU A 257 -38.51 55.87 -58.48
CA GLU A 257 -38.86 54.44 -58.47
C GLU A 257 -37.63 53.54 -58.33
N VAL A 258 -36.53 53.88 -59.02
CA VAL A 258 -35.25 53.15 -58.93
C VAL A 258 -34.63 53.36 -57.53
N GLU A 259 -34.73 54.55 -56.97
CA GLU A 259 -34.26 54.86 -55.63
C GLU A 259 -35.11 54.18 -54.55
N ALA A 260 -36.42 54.04 -54.75
CA ALA A 260 -37.29 53.26 -53.87
C ALA A 260 -36.99 51.74 -53.92
N GLU A 261 -36.71 51.18 -55.10
CA GLU A 261 -36.30 49.77 -55.25
C GLU A 261 -34.94 49.50 -54.59
N ILE A 262 -33.96 50.39 -54.78
CA ILE A 262 -32.64 50.29 -54.14
C ILE A 262 -32.77 50.39 -52.62
N GLN A 263 -33.62 51.28 -52.10
CA GLN A 263 -33.87 51.40 -50.67
C GLN A 263 -34.57 50.16 -50.08
N LEU A 264 -35.51 49.55 -50.80
CA LEU A 264 -36.16 48.29 -50.39
C LEU A 264 -35.18 47.11 -50.37
N GLU A 265 -34.35 46.96 -51.39
CA GLU A 265 -33.36 45.88 -51.46
C GLU A 265 -32.27 46.07 -50.39
N TYR A 266 -31.86 47.31 -50.11
CA TYR A 266 -30.95 47.64 -49.02
C TYR A 266 -31.54 47.34 -47.64
N ALA A 267 -32.82 47.67 -47.42
CA ALA A 267 -33.52 47.34 -46.18
C ALA A 267 -33.63 45.83 -45.96
N ARG A 268 -33.89 45.07 -47.03
CA ARG A 268 -33.95 43.60 -47.00
C ARG A 268 -32.59 42.97 -46.68
N GLN A 269 -31.51 43.44 -47.31
CA GLN A 269 -30.16 42.97 -47.03
C GLN A 269 -29.72 43.31 -45.59
N LYS A 270 -30.00 44.53 -45.13
CA LYS A 270 -29.76 44.95 -43.75
C LYS A 270 -30.48 44.04 -42.75
N GLN A 271 -31.75 43.75 -42.98
CA GLN A 271 -32.54 42.89 -42.10
C GLN A 271 -32.03 41.43 -42.09
N TYR A 272 -31.51 40.93 -43.21
CA TYR A 272 -30.89 39.60 -43.27
C TYR A 272 -29.56 39.53 -42.50
N LEU A 273 -28.73 40.58 -42.64
CA LEU A 273 -27.49 40.74 -41.89
C LEU A 273 -27.76 40.90 -40.39
N GLU A 274 -28.75 41.69 -40.00
CA GLU A 274 -29.17 41.84 -38.60
C GLU A 274 -29.66 40.52 -38.01
N LYS A 275 -30.47 39.75 -38.75
CA LYS A 275 -30.90 38.41 -38.33
C LYS A 275 -29.72 37.44 -38.22
N SER A 276 -28.80 37.44 -39.18
CA SER A 276 -27.60 36.60 -39.14
C SER A 276 -26.70 36.93 -37.94
N VAL A 277 -26.47 38.21 -37.68
CA VAL A 277 -25.71 38.68 -36.51
C VAL A 277 -26.42 38.31 -35.21
N HIS A 278 -27.75 38.42 -35.16
CA HIS A 278 -28.52 38.02 -33.98
C HIS A 278 -28.41 36.51 -33.72
N VAL A 279 -28.49 35.68 -34.76
CA VAL A 279 -28.32 34.23 -34.66
C VAL A 279 -26.89 33.88 -34.23
N LEU A 280 -25.86 34.54 -34.79
CA LEU A 280 -24.46 34.35 -34.39
C LEU A 280 -24.24 34.74 -32.93
N LYS A 281 -24.76 35.89 -32.48
CA LYS A 281 -24.67 36.31 -31.08
C LYS A 281 -25.35 35.32 -30.14
N ARG A 282 -26.51 34.78 -30.53
CA ARG A 282 -27.24 33.79 -29.73
C ARG A 282 -26.50 32.46 -29.66
N LYS A 283 -25.91 32.00 -30.75
CA LYS A 283 -25.04 30.81 -30.78
C LYS A 283 -23.78 31.01 -29.92
N TYR A 284 -23.10 32.14 -30.07
CA TYR A 284 -21.91 32.45 -29.26
C TYR A 284 -22.22 32.49 -27.76
N ALA A 285 -23.35 33.10 -27.38
CA ALA A 285 -23.78 33.11 -25.97
C ALA A 285 -24.11 31.71 -25.44
N ALA A 286 -24.71 30.84 -26.27
CA ALA A 286 -25.00 29.45 -25.92
C ALA A 286 -23.71 28.63 -25.75
N ASP A 287 -22.78 28.71 -26.70
CA ASP A 287 -21.46 28.03 -26.62
C ASP A 287 -20.65 28.52 -25.42
N ALA A 288 -20.67 29.83 -25.14
CA ALA A 288 -20.01 30.39 -23.97
C ALA A 288 -20.60 29.85 -22.65
N GLN A 289 -21.92 29.73 -22.56
CA GLN A 289 -22.57 29.10 -21.40
C GLN A 289 -22.26 27.61 -21.29
N GLU A 290 -22.22 26.89 -22.41
CA GLU A 290 -21.89 25.47 -22.44
C GLU A 290 -20.46 25.22 -21.97
N HIS A 291 -19.49 25.99 -22.49
CA HIS A 291 -18.10 25.95 -22.02
C HIS A 291 -17.99 26.30 -20.54
N GLN A 292 -18.71 27.31 -20.05
CA GLN A 292 -18.70 27.65 -18.62
C GLN A 292 -19.25 26.49 -17.77
N ARG A 293 -20.32 25.84 -18.22
CA ARG A 293 -20.92 24.67 -17.55
C ARG A 293 -19.98 23.47 -17.56
N GLU A 294 -19.34 23.16 -18.69
CA GLU A 294 -18.34 22.09 -18.79
C GLU A 294 -17.15 22.35 -17.88
N ASN A 295 -16.65 23.58 -17.84
CA ASN A 295 -15.51 23.93 -17.01
C ASN A 295 -15.83 23.80 -15.51
N LEU A 296 -17.04 24.22 -15.10
CA LEU A 296 -17.53 23.99 -13.74
C LEU A 296 -17.69 22.49 -13.42
N ARG A 297 -18.20 21.69 -14.36
CA ARG A 297 -18.34 20.24 -14.21
C ARG A 297 -16.98 19.56 -14.07
N ALA A 298 -16.04 19.88 -14.96
CA ALA A 298 -14.67 19.38 -14.89
C ALA A 298 -13.97 19.77 -13.58
N THR A 299 -14.20 21.00 -13.09
CA THR A 299 -13.66 21.43 -11.80
C THR A 299 -14.26 20.66 -10.62
N SER A 300 -15.58 20.39 -10.67
CA SER A 300 -16.26 19.56 -9.66
C SER A 300 -15.73 18.11 -9.67
N ASP A 301 -15.61 17.51 -10.86
CA ASP A 301 -15.11 16.14 -11.02
C ASP A 301 -13.65 16.04 -10.56
N ASN A 302 -12.81 17.03 -10.90
CA ASN A 302 -11.44 17.13 -10.40
C ASN A 302 -11.40 17.23 -8.86
N MET A 303 -12.32 17.96 -8.24
CA MET A 303 -12.39 18.06 -6.78
C MET A 303 -12.78 16.72 -6.13
N LEU A 304 -13.67 15.95 -6.76
CA LEU A 304 -14.04 14.61 -6.30
C LEU A 304 -12.86 13.63 -6.44
N LEU A 305 -12.18 13.63 -7.59
CA LEU A 305 -10.98 12.81 -7.82
C LEU A 305 -9.86 13.15 -6.83
N ILE A 306 -9.66 14.43 -6.50
CA ILE A 306 -8.67 14.83 -5.48
C ILE A 306 -9.05 14.28 -4.10
N ARG A 307 -10.34 14.31 -3.73
CA ARG A 307 -10.80 13.71 -2.47
C ARG A 307 -10.56 12.20 -2.46
N GLU A 308 -10.93 11.51 -3.53
CA GLU A 308 -10.73 10.06 -3.64
C GLU A 308 -9.24 9.68 -3.59
N ILE A 309 -8.37 10.44 -4.26
CA ILE A 309 -6.90 10.25 -4.17
C ILE A 309 -6.41 10.45 -2.73
N ASN A 310 -6.93 11.44 -2.00
CA ASN A 310 -6.53 11.70 -0.62
C ASN A 310 -7.05 10.61 0.34
N ASP A 311 -8.26 10.09 0.12
CA ASP A 311 -8.82 8.98 0.89
C ASP A 311 -8.02 7.70 0.65
N LEU A 312 -7.68 7.40 -0.62
CA LEU A 312 -6.84 6.26 -0.99
C LEU A 312 -5.42 6.39 -0.41
N ARG A 313 -4.84 7.60 -0.40
CA ARG A 313 -3.54 7.85 0.26
C ARG A 313 -3.63 7.60 1.76
N SER A 314 -4.69 8.06 2.42
CA SER A 314 -4.91 7.85 3.85
C SER A 314 -5.10 6.37 4.18
N ALA A 315 -5.90 5.66 3.37
CA ALA A 315 -6.10 4.21 3.48
C ALA A 315 -4.80 3.44 3.24
N LEU A 316 -3.96 3.85 2.29
CA LEU A 316 -2.65 3.24 2.03
C LEU A 316 -1.70 3.46 3.20
N ILE A 317 -1.66 4.66 3.78
CA ILE A 317 -0.86 4.95 4.98
C ILE A 317 -1.35 4.09 6.15
N ALA A 318 -2.65 4.00 6.38
CA ALA A 318 -3.23 3.17 7.43
C ALA A 318 -2.89 1.68 7.21
N ALA A 319 -3.05 1.16 5.99
CA ALA A 319 -2.68 -0.21 5.65
C ALA A 319 -1.18 -0.47 5.84
N LYS A 320 -0.31 0.49 5.46
CA LYS A 320 1.14 0.41 5.68
C LYS A 320 1.48 0.39 7.17
N ASN A 321 0.84 1.23 7.98
CA ASN A 321 1.03 1.26 9.42
C ASN A 321 0.53 -0.03 10.08
N ASN A 322 -0.62 -0.57 9.65
CA ASN A 322 -1.15 -1.84 10.11
C ASN A 322 -0.19 -2.98 9.78
N LEU A 323 0.36 -3.02 8.56
CA LEU A 323 1.32 -4.04 8.15
C LEU A 323 2.66 -3.89 8.90
N GLN A 324 3.05 -2.67 9.24
CA GLN A 324 4.21 -2.39 10.09
C GLN A 324 3.95 -2.81 11.55
N MET A 325 2.76 -2.57 12.09
CA MET A 325 2.34 -3.08 13.41
C MET A 325 2.22 -4.60 13.41
N GLU A 326 1.69 -5.21 12.35
CA GLU A 326 1.59 -6.67 12.21
C GLU A 326 2.98 -7.30 12.12
N ARG A 327 3.91 -6.66 11.39
CA ARG A 327 5.33 -7.04 11.40
C ARG A 327 5.98 -6.87 12.77
N ALA A 328 5.70 -5.77 13.47
CA ALA A 328 6.23 -5.53 14.81
C ALA A 328 5.66 -6.52 15.84
N THR A 329 4.36 -6.82 15.76
CA THR A 329 3.70 -7.80 16.62
C THR A 329 4.21 -9.20 16.33
N LEU A 330 4.31 -9.62 15.06
CA LEU A 330 4.95 -10.89 14.66
C LEU A 330 6.43 -10.96 15.08
N ALA A 331 7.16 -9.85 15.05
CA ALA A 331 8.50 -9.78 15.62
C ALA A 331 8.47 -9.96 17.14
N THR A 332 7.50 -9.38 17.86
CA THR A 332 7.37 -9.57 19.32
C THR A 332 6.86 -10.95 19.74
N THR A 333 5.93 -11.57 19.01
CA THR A 333 5.51 -12.97 19.24
C THR A 333 6.60 -13.96 18.83
N GLY A 334 7.45 -13.61 17.86
CA GLY A 334 8.69 -14.33 17.57
C GLY A 334 9.78 -14.14 18.65
N MET A 335 9.78 -13.01 19.35
CA MET A 335 10.72 -12.71 20.44
C MET A 335 10.31 -13.31 21.81
N GLY A 336 9.05 -13.72 21.99
CA GLY A 336 8.59 -14.39 23.22
C GLY A 336 9.21 -15.78 23.46
N ALA A 337 9.78 -16.40 22.43
CA ALA A 337 10.44 -17.70 22.51
C ALA A 337 11.99 -17.63 22.43
N PHE A 338 12.57 -16.45 22.29
CA PHE A 338 14.02 -16.25 22.08
C PHE A 338 14.65 -15.19 23.01
N ALA A 339 13.96 -14.80 24.09
CA ALA A 339 14.47 -13.86 25.09
C ALA A 339 15.51 -14.49 26.05
N MET A 340 16.52 -15.14 25.49
CA MET A 340 17.85 -15.31 26.10
C MET A 340 18.85 -15.37 24.95
N ASN A 341 19.80 -14.43 24.93
CA ASN A 341 20.80 -14.18 23.89
C ASN A 341 20.30 -13.50 22.60
N GLN A 342 20.46 -12.18 22.53
CA GLN A 342 21.34 -11.54 21.53
C GLN A 342 21.29 -10.02 21.67
N ASP A 343 22.24 -9.48 22.44
CA ASP A 343 22.87 -8.22 22.06
C ASP A 343 23.92 -8.54 21.00
N LYS A 344 23.99 -7.71 19.95
CA LYS A 344 24.88 -7.74 18.77
C LYS A 344 24.29 -8.41 17.52
N PHE A 345 23.55 -7.64 16.72
CA PHE A 345 23.70 -7.69 15.26
C PHE A 345 23.25 -6.37 14.62
N ASN A 346 24.19 -5.44 14.48
CA ASN A 346 24.00 -4.22 13.68
C ASN A 346 25.07 -4.18 12.57
N GLY A 347 24.94 -5.09 11.60
CA GLY A 347 25.96 -5.36 10.57
C GLY A 347 26.16 -4.25 9.54
N SER A 348 25.19 -3.35 9.37
CA SER A 348 25.25 -2.27 8.36
C SER A 348 26.19 -1.12 8.73
N LYS A 349 26.44 -0.88 10.03
CA LYS A 349 27.43 0.12 10.48
C LYS A 349 28.88 -0.38 10.38
N SER A 350 29.11 -1.70 10.45
CA SER A 350 30.48 -2.25 10.45
C SER A 350 31.15 -2.21 9.08
N LEU A 351 30.39 -2.38 7.99
CA LEU A 351 30.94 -2.39 6.64
C LEU A 351 31.38 -0.98 6.20
N ALA A 352 30.61 0.05 6.58
CA ALA A 352 30.95 1.44 6.30
C ALA A 352 32.22 1.88 7.06
N ALA A 353 32.32 1.53 8.34
CA ALA A 353 33.52 1.82 9.15
C ALA A 353 34.76 1.04 8.68
N ALA A 354 34.58 -0.19 8.18
CA ALA A 354 35.67 -1.00 7.65
C ALA A 354 36.20 -0.48 6.29
N LEU A 355 35.34 0.11 5.46
CA LEU A 355 35.72 0.72 4.19
C LEU A 355 36.48 2.05 4.38
N GLU A 356 36.09 2.83 5.40
CA GLU A 356 36.75 4.08 5.79
C GLU A 356 38.16 3.84 6.37
N ALA A 357 38.35 2.74 7.12
CA ALA A 357 39.66 2.31 7.61
C ALA A 357 40.59 1.70 6.53
N ALA A 358 40.06 1.48 5.32
CA ALA A 358 40.79 0.97 4.16
C ALA A 358 40.98 2.02 3.05
N ASP A 359 40.79 3.31 3.38
CA ASP A 359 40.96 4.46 2.48
C ASP A 359 40.07 4.38 1.21
N GLY A 360 38.94 3.68 1.31
CA GLY A 360 37.97 3.52 0.22
C GLY A 360 38.32 2.46 -0.83
N ASP A 361 39.44 1.75 -0.70
CA ASP A 361 39.84 0.74 -1.69
C ASP A 361 39.37 -0.68 -1.28
N PRO A 362 38.38 -1.27 -1.98
CA PRO A 362 37.79 -2.56 -1.60
C PRO A 362 38.79 -3.72 -1.66
N ASP A 363 39.81 -3.64 -2.50
CA ASP A 363 40.80 -4.71 -2.66
C ASP A 363 41.73 -4.82 -1.45
N VAL A 364 42.05 -3.69 -0.80
CA VAL A 364 42.85 -3.66 0.44
C VAL A 364 42.05 -4.23 1.62
N LEU A 365 40.74 -3.96 1.67
CA LEU A 365 39.85 -4.52 2.68
C LEU A 365 39.71 -6.04 2.52
N ILE A 366 39.57 -6.53 1.30
CA ILE A 366 39.50 -7.97 0.99
C ILE A 366 40.83 -8.65 1.34
N ALA A 367 41.97 -8.02 1.07
CA ALA A 367 43.28 -8.56 1.43
C ALA A 367 43.45 -8.69 2.96
N LYS A 368 43.06 -7.66 3.72
CA LYS A 368 43.09 -7.69 5.21
C LYS A 368 42.15 -8.75 5.78
N GLN A 369 40.94 -8.87 5.22
CA GLN A 369 39.98 -9.90 5.62
C GLN A 369 40.50 -11.31 5.30
N ARG A 370 41.20 -11.50 4.19
CA ARG A 370 41.83 -12.79 3.85
C ARG A 370 42.91 -13.18 4.85
N THR A 371 43.79 -12.25 5.23
CA THR A 371 44.84 -12.53 6.23
C THR A 371 44.23 -12.86 7.60
N GLU A 372 43.17 -12.15 8.01
CA GLU A 372 42.48 -12.39 9.28
C GLU A 372 41.74 -13.75 9.28
N ILE A 373 41.13 -14.13 8.16
CA ILE A 373 40.52 -15.45 7.98
C ILE A 373 41.57 -16.56 8.04
N GLU A 374 42.76 -16.36 7.47
CA GLU A 374 43.86 -17.33 7.54
C GLU A 374 44.39 -17.51 8.97
N GLU A 375 44.54 -16.42 9.73
CA GLU A 375 44.92 -16.47 11.14
C GLU A 375 43.87 -17.17 12.00
N LEU A 376 42.59 -16.86 11.80
CA LEU A 376 41.48 -17.51 12.51
C LEU A 376 41.41 -19.00 12.18
N ARG A 377 41.61 -19.40 10.92
CA ARG A 377 41.70 -20.81 10.53
C ARG A 377 42.89 -21.52 11.18
N ARG A 378 44.03 -20.85 11.34
CA ARG A 378 45.21 -21.38 12.03
C ARG A 378 44.94 -21.59 13.52
N VAL A 379 44.22 -20.67 14.16
CA VAL A 379 43.83 -20.77 15.57
C VAL A 379 42.78 -21.87 15.78
N VAL A 380 41.78 -21.98 14.90
CA VAL A 380 40.78 -23.05 14.94
C VAL A 380 41.46 -24.41 14.80
N LYS A 381 42.37 -24.57 13.83
CA LYS A 381 43.14 -25.80 13.68
C LYS A 381 43.96 -26.15 14.93
N ALA A 382 44.60 -25.16 15.56
CA ALA A 382 45.34 -25.37 16.81
C ALA A 382 44.43 -25.75 18.01
N LEU A 383 43.18 -25.29 18.02
CA LEU A 383 42.18 -25.67 19.02
C LEU A 383 41.62 -27.07 18.76
N GLU A 384 41.39 -27.42 17.49
CA GLU A 384 40.98 -28.76 17.07
C GLU A 384 42.06 -29.80 17.38
N ASP A 385 43.33 -29.49 17.12
CA ASP A 385 44.47 -30.36 17.45
C ASP A 385 44.61 -30.54 18.98
N LYS A 386 44.33 -29.50 19.78
CA LYS A 386 44.26 -29.60 21.25
C LYS A 386 43.09 -30.45 21.72
N LEU A 387 41.94 -30.38 21.04
CA LEU A 387 40.76 -31.17 21.36
C LEU A 387 40.96 -32.66 21.02
N ALA A 388 41.60 -32.93 19.88
CA ALA A 388 41.96 -34.28 19.44
C ALA A 388 43.03 -34.92 20.34
N GLY A 389 43.99 -34.12 20.84
CA GLY A 389 45.00 -34.58 21.81
C GLY A 389 44.44 -34.89 23.20
N GLY A 390 43.28 -34.34 23.58
CA GLY A 390 42.63 -34.55 24.88
C GLY A 390 41.76 -35.80 24.98
N GLY A 391 41.49 -36.51 23.87
CA GLY A 391 40.49 -37.58 23.79
C GLY A 391 40.96 -39.01 24.11
N MET A 392 42.21 -39.25 24.49
CA MET A 392 42.77 -40.59 24.66
C MET A 392 43.09 -41.00 26.12
N ALA A 393 42.30 -40.54 27.09
CA ALA A 393 42.35 -41.07 28.45
C ALA A 393 40.97 -41.04 29.12
N GLY A 394 40.18 -42.11 29.01
CA GLY A 394 38.85 -42.12 29.64
C GLY A 394 37.94 -43.33 29.39
N ASN A 395 38.44 -44.54 29.64
CA ASN A 395 37.76 -45.72 30.22
C ASN A 395 36.48 -46.37 29.61
N ARG A 396 36.51 -47.70 29.67
CA ARG A 396 35.57 -48.75 29.19
C ARG A 396 34.28 -48.94 30.00
N SER A 397 33.30 -49.63 29.36
CA SER A 397 32.32 -50.65 29.85
C SER A 397 30.90 -50.33 29.34
N GLY A 398 30.00 -51.22 28.88
CA GLY A 398 29.82 -52.68 28.86
C GLY A 398 28.29 -52.93 28.73
N ASP A 399 27.87 -54.05 28.11
CA ASP A 399 26.48 -54.60 27.96
C ASP A 399 25.66 -54.08 26.75
N VAL A 400 25.43 -54.80 25.63
CA VAL A 400 25.09 -56.22 25.29
C VAL A 400 23.66 -56.62 25.67
N PHE A 401 22.74 -56.48 24.71
CA PHE A 401 21.36 -57.01 24.73
C PHE A 401 21.31 -58.51 24.34
N PRO A 402 20.47 -59.36 24.97
CA PRO A 402 20.20 -60.73 24.51
C PRO A 402 18.89 -60.84 23.67
N PRO A 403 18.75 -61.87 22.82
CA PRO A 403 17.52 -62.13 22.05
C PRO A 403 16.56 -63.07 22.80
N ILE A 404 15.26 -62.75 22.76
CA ILE A 404 14.18 -63.57 23.32
C ILE A 404 13.68 -64.57 22.26
N GLY A 405 13.69 -65.86 22.60
CA GLY A 405 13.10 -66.95 21.81
C GLY A 405 11.81 -67.50 22.43
N ARG A 406 10.82 -67.75 21.55
CA ARG A 406 9.80 -68.82 21.50
C ARG A 406 9.10 -69.37 22.75
N ALA A 407 7.76 -69.38 22.66
CA ALA A 407 6.82 -70.47 22.98
C ALA A 407 5.65 -70.29 21.98
N VAL A 408 5.17 -71.19 21.11
CA VAL A 408 4.78 -72.63 21.18
C VAL A 408 3.79 -72.93 22.30
N ASP A 409 2.52 -73.07 21.95
CA ASP A 409 1.68 -74.28 22.01
C ASP A 409 0.28 -73.87 21.49
N GLY A 410 -0.49 -74.70 20.77
CA GLY A 410 -0.88 -76.06 21.12
C GLY A 410 -2.35 -76.01 21.49
#